data_AF-A0A6P6MZ96-F1
#
_entry.id   AF-A0A6P6MZ96-F1
#
_cell.length_a   1.000
_cell.length_b   1.000
_cell.length_c   1.000
_cell.angle_alpha   90.00
_cell.angle_beta   90.00
_cell.angle_gamma   90.00
#
_symmetry.space_group_name_H-M   'P 1'
#
loop_
_entity.id
_entity.type
_entity.pdbx_description
1 polymer ?
#
loop_
_entity_poly.entity_id
_entity_poly.type
_entity_poly.pdbx_seq_one_letter_code
_entity_poly.pdbx_strand_id
1 'polypeptide(L)'
;SEKEKEIFQALCRWCHHNGDGPEAKEVMSAVRLPLMTLSEMLNVVRPSGLLSPDDLLDAIQTRSESRDMDLNYRGVVVPEENIATMKHGAVVVKGEMKSTLLDGDTQNYDLDHGFSRHPIEEDGRATGIQVRLGQSFIINHIRLLLWDKDSRSYSYYIEVSMDELDWVRVVDHSKSLCRSWQHLYFPARVCRFIRVVGTHNTVNKVFHLVALECMYTHQPFTLEKGLLVPRENVATVQGCASVIEGVSRSRNALLNGDTSHYDWDSGYTCHQLGSGAIVIQLAQPYMLSSMRLLLWDCDERSYSYYVELSTDQQHWVRVVDCTKVACRSWQTLTFDRQPASFIRIVGTQNTANEVFHCVHFECPAQVDMVVKEGRPGPDQLKPECSSQNSNSQSLMSQKPSMSPPI
;
A
#
# COMPACT_ATOMS: atom_id res chain seq x y z
N SER A 1 2.37 -21.52 18.10
CA SER A 1 1.47 -22.55 17.55
C SER A 1 1.91 -23.89 18.08
N GLU A 2 1.03 -24.61 18.76
CA GLU A 2 1.23 -26.02 19.09
C GLU A 2 1.35 -26.85 17.80
N LYS A 3 2.09 -27.96 17.85
CA LYS A 3 2.21 -28.86 16.71
C LYS A 3 0.92 -29.68 16.58
N GLU A 4 0.44 -29.96 15.36
CA GLU A 4 -0.79 -30.74 15.15
C GLU A 4 -0.74 -32.12 15.82
N LYS A 5 0.46 -32.71 15.97
CA LYS A 5 0.67 -33.91 16.79
C LYS A 5 0.22 -33.75 18.25
N GLU A 6 0.54 -32.62 18.89
CA GLU A 6 0.21 -32.38 20.30
C GLU A 6 -1.31 -32.19 20.47
N ILE A 7 -1.93 -31.48 19.52
CA ILE A 7 -3.38 -31.33 19.43
C ILE A 7 -4.03 -32.71 19.31
N PHE A 8 -3.58 -33.52 18.35
CA PHE A 8 -4.07 -34.88 18.17
C PHE A 8 -3.96 -35.70 19.46
N GLN A 9 -2.79 -35.71 20.12
CA GLN A 9 -2.60 -36.44 21.37
C GLN A 9 -3.50 -35.94 22.52
N ALA A 10 -3.75 -34.63 22.59
CA ALA A 10 -4.69 -34.07 23.56
C ALA A 10 -6.13 -34.54 23.29
N LEU A 11 -6.54 -34.55 22.02
CA LEU A 11 -7.86 -35.04 21.62
C LEU A 11 -7.99 -36.55 21.82
N CYS A 12 -6.92 -37.33 21.62
CA CYS A 12 -6.91 -38.74 21.98
C CYS A 12 -7.22 -38.94 23.46
N ARG A 13 -6.57 -38.19 24.36
CA ARG A 13 -6.82 -38.28 25.81
C ARG A 13 -8.26 -37.88 26.15
N TRP A 14 -8.80 -36.87 25.47
CA TRP A 14 -10.18 -36.44 25.64
C TRP A 14 -11.17 -37.53 25.19
N CYS A 15 -10.98 -38.15 24.02
CA CYS A 15 -11.84 -39.23 23.53
C CYS A 15 -11.82 -40.44 24.48
N HIS A 16 -10.65 -40.80 25.01
CA HIS A 16 -10.55 -41.88 26.01
C HIS A 16 -11.35 -41.61 27.29
N HIS A 17 -11.54 -40.33 27.67
CA HIS A 17 -12.28 -39.97 28.87
C HIS A 17 -13.79 -39.82 28.62
N ASN A 18 -14.20 -39.37 27.43
CA ASN A 18 -15.59 -39.04 27.11
C ASN A 18 -16.29 -40.10 26.23
N GLY A 19 -15.56 -41.11 25.75
CA GLY A 19 -16.08 -42.19 24.91
C GLY A 19 -16.13 -41.86 23.41
N ASP A 20 -16.25 -42.90 22.59
CA ASP A 20 -16.18 -42.81 21.11
C ASP A 20 -17.54 -42.43 20.47
N GLY A 21 -18.17 -41.40 21.00
CA GLY A 21 -19.44 -40.87 20.50
C GLY A 21 -19.31 -40.06 19.19
N PRO A 22 -20.42 -39.57 18.62
CA PRO A 22 -20.39 -38.65 17.47
C PRO A 22 -19.58 -37.38 17.74
N GLU A 23 -19.55 -36.92 18.99
CA GLU A 23 -18.72 -35.79 19.46
C GLU A 23 -17.22 -36.04 19.27
N ALA A 24 -16.75 -37.29 19.44
CA ALA A 24 -15.36 -37.65 19.20
C ALA A 24 -14.99 -37.47 17.72
N LYS A 25 -15.87 -37.85 16.79
CA LYS A 25 -15.65 -37.63 15.36
C LYS A 25 -15.57 -36.15 15.01
N GLU A 26 -16.47 -35.34 15.57
CA GLU A 26 -16.48 -33.89 15.36
C GLU A 26 -15.18 -33.25 15.87
N VAL A 27 -14.77 -33.58 17.10
CA VAL A 27 -13.55 -33.06 17.70
C VAL A 27 -12.31 -33.50 16.92
N MET A 28 -12.26 -34.74 16.46
CA MET A 28 -11.13 -35.26 15.67
C MET A 28 -11.04 -34.62 14.27
N SER A 29 -12.16 -34.14 13.71
CA SER A 29 -12.16 -33.38 12.45
C SER A 29 -11.42 -32.02 12.55
N ALA A 30 -11.19 -31.52 13.78
CA ALA A 30 -10.41 -30.31 14.00
C ALA A 30 -8.90 -30.51 13.82
N VAL A 31 -8.40 -31.76 13.81
CA VAL A 31 -6.99 -32.08 13.58
C VAL A 31 -6.68 -32.00 12.10
N ARG A 32 -5.60 -31.31 11.74
CA ARG A 32 -5.16 -31.21 10.35
C ARG A 32 -4.08 -32.23 10.06
N LEU A 33 -4.53 -33.47 9.86
CA LEU A 33 -3.66 -34.60 9.56
C LEU A 33 -2.66 -34.33 8.41
N PRO A 34 -3.00 -33.63 7.31
CA PRO A 34 -2.03 -33.33 6.25
C PRO A 34 -0.81 -32.51 6.71
N LEU A 35 -0.91 -31.79 7.83
CA LEU A 35 0.20 -31.02 8.42
C LEU A 35 1.10 -31.85 9.34
N MET A 36 0.74 -33.10 9.62
CA MET A 36 1.57 -34.03 10.38
C MET A 36 2.59 -34.70 9.45
N THR A 37 3.74 -35.07 10.00
CA THR A 37 4.70 -35.87 9.24
C THR A 37 4.17 -37.29 8.98
N LEU A 38 4.65 -37.95 7.92
CA LEU A 38 4.29 -39.34 7.63
C LEU A 38 4.60 -40.28 8.81
N SER A 39 5.70 -40.04 9.51
CA SER A 39 6.05 -40.80 10.72
C SER A 39 5.03 -40.60 11.84
N GLU A 40 4.57 -39.38 12.07
CA GLU A 40 3.54 -39.12 13.09
C GLU A 40 2.19 -39.74 12.71
N MET A 41 1.81 -39.67 11.42
CA MET A 41 0.60 -40.32 10.92
C MET A 41 0.64 -41.85 11.13
N LEU A 42 1.76 -42.50 10.81
CA LEU A 42 1.87 -43.96 10.91
C LEU A 42 2.10 -44.46 12.35
N ASN A 43 2.80 -43.70 13.18
CA ASN A 43 3.24 -44.16 14.50
C ASN A 43 2.46 -43.54 15.67
N VAL A 44 1.68 -42.48 15.44
CA VAL A 44 0.86 -41.82 16.48
C VAL A 44 -0.62 -41.89 16.12
N VAL A 45 -0.98 -41.54 14.88
CA VAL A 45 -2.39 -41.50 14.47
C VAL A 45 -2.95 -42.90 14.25
N ARG A 46 -2.32 -43.69 13.40
CA ARG A 46 -2.77 -45.05 13.06
C ARG A 46 -2.96 -45.95 14.29
N PRO A 47 -2.03 -46.02 15.28
CA PRO A 47 -2.20 -46.91 16.43
C PRO A 47 -3.31 -46.48 17.40
N SER A 48 -3.80 -45.23 17.31
CA SER A 48 -4.87 -44.75 18.19
C SER A 48 -6.22 -45.41 17.94
N GLY A 49 -6.47 -45.90 16.71
CA GLY A 49 -7.76 -46.46 16.30
C GLY A 49 -8.92 -45.46 16.23
N LEU A 50 -8.69 -44.17 16.47
CA LEU A 50 -9.74 -43.15 16.54
C LEU A 50 -10.21 -42.64 15.17
N LEU A 51 -9.44 -42.90 14.12
CA LEU A 51 -9.71 -42.48 12.74
C LEU A 51 -9.70 -43.70 11.82
N SER A 52 -10.48 -43.65 10.75
CA SER A 52 -10.50 -44.74 9.79
C SER A 52 -9.17 -44.81 9.01
N PRO A 53 -8.76 -46.01 8.54
CA PRO A 53 -7.61 -46.14 7.66
C PRO A 53 -7.74 -45.29 6.38
N ASP A 54 -8.96 -45.12 5.86
CA ASP A 54 -9.23 -44.34 4.65
C ASP A 54 -8.97 -42.84 4.89
N ASP A 55 -9.46 -42.27 6.01
CA ASP A 55 -9.19 -40.87 6.38
C ASP A 55 -7.68 -40.59 6.50
N LEU A 56 -6.91 -41.56 6.99
CA LEU A 56 -5.47 -41.46 7.10
C LEU A 56 -4.78 -41.50 5.72
N LEU A 57 -5.24 -42.37 4.83
CA LEU A 57 -4.74 -42.47 3.46
C LEU A 57 -5.05 -41.20 2.67
N ASP A 58 -6.26 -40.66 2.80
CA ASP A 58 -6.68 -39.40 2.18
C ASP A 58 -5.83 -38.23 2.69
N ALA A 59 -5.51 -38.19 3.98
CA ALA A 59 -4.61 -37.17 4.53
C ALA A 59 -3.17 -37.29 3.99
N ILE A 60 -2.66 -38.51 3.85
CA ILE A 60 -1.33 -38.77 3.24
C ILE A 60 -1.32 -38.36 1.77
N GLN A 61 -2.37 -38.69 1.02
CA GLN A 61 -2.53 -38.31 -0.38
C GLN A 61 -2.55 -36.79 -0.50
N THR A 62 -3.41 -36.11 0.28
CA THR A 62 -3.53 -34.65 0.31
C THR A 62 -2.16 -33.99 0.54
N ARG A 63 -1.41 -34.45 1.54
CA ARG A 63 -0.06 -33.94 1.85
C ARG A 63 0.95 -34.16 0.73
N SER A 64 0.83 -35.27 0.00
CA SER A 64 1.81 -35.66 -1.03
C SER A 64 1.53 -34.99 -2.38
N GLU A 65 0.27 -34.69 -2.67
CA GLU A 65 -0.17 -34.12 -3.94
C GLU A 65 -0.32 -32.59 -3.90
N SER A 66 -0.50 -32.00 -2.70
CA SER A 66 -0.65 -30.55 -2.53
C SER A 66 0.69 -29.85 -2.33
N ARG A 67 0.76 -28.57 -2.71
CA ARG A 67 1.86 -27.70 -2.27
C ARG A 67 1.70 -27.39 -0.78
N ASP A 68 2.80 -27.16 -0.07
CA ASP A 68 2.77 -26.89 1.37
C ASP A 68 1.92 -25.67 1.70
N MET A 69 2.06 -24.60 0.91
CA MET A 69 1.29 -23.36 1.09
C MET A 69 -0.21 -23.46 0.79
N ASP A 70 -0.65 -24.57 0.17
CA ASP A 70 -2.07 -24.86 -0.06
C ASP A 70 -2.70 -25.63 1.12
N LEU A 71 -1.87 -26.10 2.08
CA LEU A 71 -2.34 -26.75 3.29
C LEU A 71 -2.93 -25.74 4.27
N ASN A 72 -3.94 -26.18 5.02
CA ASN A 72 -4.74 -25.33 5.89
C ASN A 72 -4.03 -24.99 7.23
N TYR A 73 -2.91 -24.27 7.22
CA TYR A 73 -2.20 -23.92 8.44
C TYR A 73 -3.00 -23.04 9.40
N ARG A 74 -2.77 -23.22 10.72
CA ARG A 74 -3.21 -22.25 11.74
C ARG A 74 -2.33 -21.00 11.67
N GLY A 75 -2.97 -19.84 11.73
CA GLY A 75 -2.30 -18.55 11.91
C GLY A 75 -3.00 -17.72 12.97
N VAL A 76 -2.22 -16.89 13.66
CA VAL A 76 -2.75 -15.86 14.56
C VAL A 76 -3.11 -14.62 13.74
N VAL A 77 -4.23 -13.98 14.05
CA VAL A 77 -4.63 -12.70 13.47
C VAL A 77 -4.36 -11.62 14.51
N VAL A 78 -3.59 -10.59 14.15
CA VAL A 78 -3.43 -9.38 14.94
C VAL A 78 -3.77 -8.20 14.03
N PRO A 79 -5.02 -7.71 14.07
CA PRO A 79 -5.47 -6.67 13.16
C PRO A 79 -4.80 -5.32 13.43
N GLU A 80 -4.48 -4.59 12.37
CA GLU A 80 -3.97 -3.22 12.38
C GLU A 80 -2.69 -3.01 13.21
N GLU A 81 -1.97 -4.08 13.58
CA GLU A 81 -0.70 -4.03 14.29
C GLU A 81 0.43 -4.63 13.44
N ASN A 82 1.57 -3.93 13.36
CA ASN A 82 2.74 -4.44 12.67
C ASN A 82 3.36 -5.61 13.45
N ILE A 83 3.25 -6.81 12.90
CA ILE A 83 3.83 -8.04 13.47
C ILE A 83 5.26 -8.32 12.99
N ALA A 84 5.77 -7.57 12.01
CA ALA A 84 7.18 -7.60 11.59
C ALA A 84 8.04 -6.74 12.53
N THR A 85 8.03 -7.05 13.83
CA THR A 85 8.81 -6.35 14.85
C THR A 85 9.47 -7.32 15.82
N MET A 86 10.54 -6.89 16.48
CA MET A 86 11.22 -7.68 17.51
C MET A 86 10.28 -8.04 18.68
N LYS A 87 9.32 -7.17 19.01
CA LYS A 87 8.27 -7.42 20.02
C LYS A 87 7.45 -8.68 19.71
N HIS A 88 7.16 -8.93 18.43
CA HIS A 88 6.43 -10.09 17.95
C HIS A 88 7.36 -11.26 17.56
N GLY A 89 8.65 -11.19 17.92
CA GLY A 89 9.64 -12.23 17.65
C GLY A 89 10.06 -12.33 16.18
N ALA A 90 9.77 -11.32 15.36
CA ALA A 90 10.20 -11.28 13.97
C ALA A 90 11.71 -10.98 13.88
N VAL A 91 12.40 -11.65 12.96
CA VAL A 91 13.84 -11.49 12.74
C VAL A 91 14.17 -11.54 11.25
N VAL A 92 15.13 -10.73 10.82
CA VAL A 92 15.70 -10.81 9.47
C VAL A 92 16.68 -11.98 9.41
N VAL A 93 16.40 -12.98 8.57
CA VAL A 93 17.24 -14.19 8.42
C VAL A 93 18.21 -14.09 7.25
N LYS A 94 17.84 -13.41 6.15
CA LYS A 94 18.69 -13.18 4.96
C LYS A 94 18.67 -11.71 4.54
N GLY A 95 19.74 -11.27 3.89
CA GLY A 95 20.03 -9.87 3.56
C GLY A 95 21.23 -9.33 4.36
N GLU A 96 21.80 -8.24 3.88
CA GLU A 96 22.84 -7.46 4.55
C GLU A 96 22.21 -6.38 5.44
N MET A 97 22.94 -5.90 6.45
CA MET A 97 22.49 -4.84 7.39
C MET A 97 21.17 -5.18 8.11
N LYS A 98 21.02 -6.45 8.50
CA LYS A 98 19.80 -7.06 9.06
C LYS A 98 19.14 -6.32 10.23
N SER A 99 19.92 -5.60 11.04
CA SER A 99 19.43 -4.93 12.25
C SER A 99 18.54 -3.71 11.97
N THR A 100 18.61 -3.14 10.77
CA THR A 100 17.93 -1.87 10.44
C THR A 100 16.50 -2.06 9.93
N LEU A 101 16.15 -3.21 9.37
CA LEU A 101 14.87 -3.36 8.67
C LEU A 101 13.65 -3.30 9.59
N LEU A 102 13.80 -3.78 10.83
CA LEU A 102 12.71 -3.99 11.80
C LEU A 102 12.92 -3.18 13.09
N ASP A 103 13.80 -2.17 13.07
CA ASP A 103 14.09 -1.31 14.23
C ASP A 103 13.06 -0.20 14.45
N GLY A 104 12.21 0.06 13.44
CA GLY A 104 11.16 1.08 13.47
C GLY A 104 11.64 2.48 13.04
N ASP A 105 12.91 2.65 12.68
CA ASP A 105 13.43 3.90 12.14
C ASP A 105 13.09 4.02 10.65
N THR A 106 12.30 5.02 10.33
CA THR A 106 11.83 5.30 8.96
C THR A 106 12.24 6.68 8.48
N GLN A 107 13.12 7.36 9.23
CA GLN A 107 13.48 8.75 8.99
C GLN A 107 15.01 8.91 8.88
N ASN A 108 15.78 8.24 9.74
CA ASN A 108 17.22 8.40 9.84
C ASN A 108 17.97 7.34 9.01
N TYR A 109 17.83 7.42 7.69
CA TYR A 109 18.62 6.64 6.73
C TYR A 109 19.31 7.57 5.73
N ASP A 110 20.52 7.20 5.34
CA ASP A 110 21.39 7.99 4.46
C ASP A 110 21.91 7.14 3.29
N LEU A 111 23.10 7.47 2.76
CA LEU A 111 23.70 6.74 1.65
C LEU A 111 24.30 5.39 2.08
N ASP A 112 24.64 5.22 3.36
CA ASP A 112 25.40 4.09 3.89
C ASP A 112 24.66 3.30 4.99
N HIS A 113 23.71 3.93 5.69
CA HIS A 113 23.03 3.37 6.86
C HIS A 113 21.50 3.47 6.78
N GLY A 114 20.83 2.70 7.66
CA GLY A 114 19.38 2.76 7.84
C GLY A 114 18.56 1.95 6.83
N PHE A 115 19.17 0.97 6.17
CA PHE A 115 18.45 0.03 5.29
C PHE A 115 19.10 -1.35 5.27
N SER A 116 18.30 -2.38 5.01
CA SER A 116 18.76 -3.70 4.60
C SER A 116 18.90 -3.77 3.08
N ARG A 117 19.76 -4.66 2.60
CA ARG A 117 20.00 -4.79 1.15
C ARG A 117 20.33 -6.20 0.71
N HIS A 118 20.20 -6.44 -0.59
CA HIS A 118 20.73 -7.63 -1.27
C HIS A 118 21.12 -7.28 -2.72
N PRO A 119 22.11 -7.98 -3.32
CA PRO A 119 22.46 -7.80 -4.72
C PRO A 119 21.35 -8.30 -5.64
N ILE A 120 21.13 -7.59 -6.74
CA ILE A 120 20.19 -7.97 -7.78
C ILE A 120 20.91 -8.92 -8.74
N GLU A 121 20.58 -10.20 -8.67
CA GLU A 121 21.18 -11.27 -9.48
C GLU A 121 20.38 -11.50 -10.77
N GLU A 122 21.08 -11.60 -11.90
CA GLU A 122 20.46 -11.81 -13.23
C GLU A 122 20.10 -13.28 -13.50
N ASP A 123 20.70 -14.23 -12.79
CA ASP A 123 20.51 -15.67 -13.01
C ASP A 123 19.35 -16.28 -12.21
N GLY A 124 18.53 -15.44 -11.57
CA GLY A 124 17.35 -15.87 -10.81
C GLY A 124 17.65 -16.58 -9.49
N ARG A 125 18.91 -16.56 -9.02
CA ARG A 125 19.30 -17.10 -7.70
C ARG A 125 19.07 -16.13 -6.55
N ALA A 126 18.51 -14.95 -6.85
CA ALA A 126 18.34 -13.85 -5.92
C ALA A 126 17.75 -14.33 -4.58
N THR A 127 18.58 -14.28 -3.55
CA THR A 127 18.21 -14.77 -2.21
C THR A 127 17.21 -13.85 -1.52
N GLY A 128 17.17 -12.57 -1.92
CA GLY A 128 16.28 -11.55 -1.37
C GLY A 128 16.58 -11.22 0.09
N ILE A 129 15.81 -10.27 0.61
CA ILE A 129 15.74 -10.01 2.05
C ILE A 129 14.63 -10.89 2.60
N GLN A 130 14.95 -11.71 3.60
CA GLN A 130 14.00 -12.68 4.15
C GLN A 130 13.80 -12.44 5.65
N VAL A 131 12.54 -12.36 6.06
CA VAL A 131 12.09 -12.17 7.44
C VAL A 131 11.35 -13.40 7.91
N ARG A 132 11.69 -13.88 9.12
CA ARG A 132 10.97 -14.93 9.83
C ARG A 132 10.17 -14.31 10.97
N LEU A 133 8.86 -14.49 10.96
CA LEU A 133 7.95 -14.07 12.02
C LEU A 133 8.11 -14.97 13.26
N GLY A 134 7.75 -14.44 14.44
CA GLY A 134 7.86 -15.18 15.70
C GLY A 134 6.97 -16.44 15.74
N GLN A 135 5.87 -16.41 15.01
CA GLN A 135 4.94 -17.51 14.81
C GLN A 135 4.23 -17.39 13.45
N SER A 136 3.34 -18.32 13.13
CA SER A 136 2.51 -18.25 11.94
C SER A 136 1.39 -17.22 12.15
N PHE A 137 1.28 -16.27 11.22
CA PHE A 137 0.25 -15.23 11.26
C PHE A 137 -0.55 -15.24 9.96
N ILE A 138 -1.81 -14.82 10.05
CA ILE A 138 -2.63 -14.53 8.87
C ILE A 138 -2.44 -13.04 8.56
N ILE A 139 -1.97 -12.73 7.35
CA ILE A 139 -1.75 -11.36 6.88
C ILE A 139 -2.38 -11.13 5.51
N ASN A 140 -2.67 -9.88 5.19
CA ASN A 140 -3.20 -9.43 3.90
C ASN A 140 -2.68 -8.04 3.48
N HIS A 141 -1.81 -7.43 4.29
CA HIS A 141 -1.26 -6.10 4.07
C HIS A 141 0.22 -6.07 4.47
N ILE A 142 1.06 -5.63 3.54
CA ILE A 142 2.48 -5.37 3.76
C ILE A 142 2.73 -3.91 3.40
N ARG A 143 3.47 -3.20 4.27
CA ARG A 143 4.04 -1.89 3.93
C ARG A 143 5.54 -2.03 3.86
N LEU A 144 6.14 -1.35 2.91
CA LEU A 144 7.59 -1.32 2.81
C LEU A 144 8.08 0.05 2.38
N LEU A 145 9.21 0.47 2.91
CA LEU A 145 9.85 1.74 2.55
C LEU A 145 11.06 1.43 1.67
N LEU A 146 10.95 1.73 0.38
CA LEU A 146 12.09 1.74 -0.52
C LEU A 146 12.93 2.99 -0.25
N TRP A 147 14.24 2.86 -0.40
CA TRP A 147 15.12 4.03 -0.31
C TRP A 147 14.70 5.09 -1.34
N ASP A 148 14.59 6.35 -0.92
CA ASP A 148 13.96 7.42 -1.70
C ASP A 148 14.61 8.80 -1.51
N LYS A 149 15.89 8.87 -1.11
CA LYS A 149 16.61 10.15 -0.93
C LYS A 149 17.16 10.77 -2.24
N ASP A 150 17.19 10.01 -3.34
CA ASP A 150 17.47 10.47 -4.72
C ASP A 150 16.44 9.92 -5.69
N SER A 151 16.44 10.29 -6.98
CA SER A 151 15.44 9.95 -8.00
C SER A 151 15.33 8.47 -8.40
N ARG A 152 16.08 7.55 -7.78
CA ARG A 152 16.03 6.13 -8.14
C ARG A 152 14.67 5.48 -7.89
N SER A 153 14.44 4.41 -8.63
CA SER A 153 13.27 3.55 -8.49
C SER A 153 13.68 2.09 -8.48
N TYR A 154 12.81 1.24 -7.93
CA TYR A 154 13.04 -0.19 -7.77
C TYR A 154 11.91 -1.00 -8.39
N SER A 155 12.24 -2.19 -8.89
CA SER A 155 11.27 -3.25 -9.19
C SER A 155 11.53 -4.43 -8.28
N TYR A 156 10.47 -5.11 -7.85
CA TYR A 156 10.55 -6.20 -6.88
C TYR A 156 9.32 -7.09 -6.91
N TYR A 157 9.41 -8.24 -6.25
CA TYR A 157 8.24 -9.04 -5.89
C TYR A 157 8.35 -9.48 -4.43
N ILE A 158 7.21 -9.87 -3.86
CA ILE A 158 7.13 -10.38 -2.49
C ILE A 158 6.53 -11.77 -2.52
N GLU A 159 7.17 -12.67 -1.79
CA GLU A 159 6.73 -14.03 -1.59
C GLU A 159 6.58 -14.33 -0.10
N VAL A 160 5.66 -15.22 0.21
CA VAL A 160 5.43 -15.71 1.58
C VAL A 160 5.52 -17.23 1.61
N SER A 161 5.93 -17.77 2.76
CA SER A 161 6.12 -19.20 2.97
C SER A 161 5.84 -19.61 4.42
N MET A 162 5.56 -20.89 4.62
CA MET A 162 5.46 -21.53 5.93
C MET A 162 6.73 -22.28 6.34
N ASP A 163 7.53 -22.74 5.37
CA ASP A 163 8.62 -23.71 5.55
C ASP A 163 9.96 -23.31 4.89
N GLU A 164 10.02 -22.15 4.21
CA GLU A 164 11.16 -21.67 3.41
C GLU A 164 11.46 -22.47 2.13
N LEU A 165 10.65 -23.49 1.80
CA LEU A 165 10.83 -24.34 0.63
C LEU A 165 9.78 -24.02 -0.42
N ASP A 166 8.51 -23.99 -0.01
CA ASP A 166 7.40 -23.63 -0.88
C ASP A 166 7.02 -22.17 -0.68
N TRP A 167 7.10 -21.40 -1.76
CA TRP A 167 6.87 -19.95 -1.75
C TRP A 167 5.72 -19.59 -2.66
N VAL A 168 4.87 -18.68 -2.18
CA VAL A 168 3.78 -18.11 -2.98
C VAL A 168 3.99 -16.62 -3.14
N ARG A 169 4.02 -16.18 -4.41
CA ARG A 169 4.07 -14.76 -4.74
C ARG A 169 2.76 -14.08 -4.39
N VAL A 170 2.85 -13.04 -3.56
CA VAL A 170 1.71 -12.24 -3.09
C VAL A 170 1.63 -10.89 -3.78
N VAL A 171 2.78 -10.35 -4.18
CA VAL A 171 2.91 -9.08 -4.88
C VAL A 171 3.93 -9.25 -5.99
N ASP A 172 3.63 -8.76 -7.19
CA ASP A 172 4.55 -8.75 -8.31
C ASP A 172 4.62 -7.37 -8.96
N HIS A 173 5.71 -6.65 -8.66
CA HIS A 173 6.09 -5.39 -9.28
C HIS A 173 7.41 -5.53 -10.04
N SER A 174 7.74 -6.73 -10.54
CA SER A 174 9.03 -7.01 -11.19
C SER A 174 9.25 -6.22 -12.49
N LYS A 175 8.18 -5.62 -13.03
CA LYS A 175 8.18 -4.82 -14.27
C LYS A 175 7.68 -3.39 -14.03
N SER A 176 7.54 -2.98 -12.78
CA SER A 176 7.06 -1.65 -12.43
C SER A 176 8.14 -0.92 -11.65
N LEU A 177 8.30 0.37 -11.91
CA LEU A 177 9.20 1.21 -11.14
C LEU A 177 8.44 1.81 -9.95
N CYS A 178 8.92 1.49 -8.76
CA CYS A 178 8.35 1.89 -7.48
C CYS A 178 9.36 2.71 -6.66
N ARG A 179 8.86 3.50 -5.70
CA ARG A 179 9.68 4.39 -4.88
C ARG A 179 8.99 4.67 -3.54
N SER A 180 9.77 4.91 -2.49
CA SER A 180 9.27 5.35 -1.18
C SER A 180 8.32 4.32 -0.56
N TRP A 181 7.38 4.76 0.27
CA TRP A 181 6.40 3.90 0.92
C TRP A 181 5.49 3.21 -0.08
N GLN A 182 5.35 1.91 0.12
CA GLN A 182 4.45 1.04 -0.60
C GLN A 182 3.38 0.53 0.38
N HIS A 183 2.14 0.46 -0.08
CA HIS A 183 0.98 -0.05 0.63
C HIS A 183 0.39 -1.20 -0.19
N LEU A 184 0.77 -2.42 0.17
CA LEU A 184 0.60 -3.62 -0.66
C LEU A 184 -0.42 -4.55 -0.04
N TYR A 185 -1.50 -4.80 -0.78
CA TYR A 185 -2.62 -5.62 -0.33
C TYR A 185 -2.71 -6.89 -1.16
N PHE A 186 -3.14 -7.99 -0.54
CA PHE A 186 -3.29 -9.29 -1.19
C PHE A 186 -4.33 -10.15 -0.44
N PRO A 187 -4.91 -11.20 -1.06
CA PRO A 187 -5.83 -12.10 -0.37
C PRO A 187 -5.21 -12.68 0.90
N ALA A 188 -5.97 -12.65 2.01
CA ALA A 188 -5.48 -13.09 3.31
C ALA A 188 -4.93 -14.51 3.28
N ARG A 189 -3.79 -14.71 3.95
CA ARG A 189 -3.09 -15.98 3.96
C ARG A 189 -2.18 -16.11 5.16
N VAL A 190 -2.02 -17.35 5.58
CA VAL A 190 -1.12 -17.72 6.66
C VAL A 190 0.30 -17.81 6.15
N CYS A 191 1.24 -17.19 6.86
CA CYS A 191 2.66 -17.31 6.58
C CYS A 191 3.49 -17.21 7.86
N ARG A 192 4.72 -17.69 7.77
CA ARG A 192 5.76 -17.51 8.78
C ARG A 192 6.98 -16.78 8.24
N PHE A 193 7.20 -16.86 6.94
CA PHE A 193 8.33 -16.26 6.26
C PHE A 193 7.86 -15.30 5.18
N ILE A 194 8.55 -14.18 5.06
CA ILE A 194 8.34 -13.16 4.02
C ILE A 194 9.68 -12.97 3.31
N ARG A 195 9.68 -12.98 1.99
CA ARG A 195 10.85 -12.73 1.15
C ARG A 195 10.56 -11.59 0.19
N VAL A 196 11.37 -10.54 0.24
CA VAL A 196 11.33 -9.41 -0.69
C VAL A 196 12.51 -9.53 -1.64
N VAL A 197 12.24 -9.68 -2.93
CA VAL A 197 13.26 -9.86 -3.96
C VAL A 197 13.24 -8.67 -4.91
N GLY A 198 14.34 -7.94 -4.91
CA GLY A 198 14.59 -6.86 -5.86
C GLY A 198 15.01 -7.43 -7.21
N THR A 199 14.41 -6.92 -8.27
CA THR A 199 14.65 -7.34 -9.66
C THR A 199 15.23 -6.22 -10.51
N HIS A 200 15.04 -4.96 -10.09
CA HIS A 200 15.63 -3.81 -10.77
C HIS A 200 15.89 -2.67 -9.78
N ASN A 201 16.93 -1.90 -10.07
CA ASN A 201 17.20 -0.59 -9.49
C ASN A 201 17.80 0.28 -10.61
N THR A 202 17.26 1.48 -10.79
CA THR A 202 17.62 2.38 -11.91
C THR A 202 19.02 2.99 -11.80
N VAL A 203 19.71 2.85 -10.67
CA VAL A 203 21.03 3.42 -10.42
C VAL A 203 22.14 2.37 -10.35
N ASN A 204 21.90 1.22 -9.72
CA ASN A 204 22.90 0.17 -9.53
C ASN A 204 22.26 -1.21 -9.35
N LYS A 205 23.08 -2.25 -9.13
CA LYS A 205 22.61 -3.65 -8.98
C LYS A 205 22.36 -4.06 -7.52
N VAL A 206 21.91 -3.14 -6.66
CA VAL A 206 21.63 -3.42 -5.24
C VAL A 206 20.21 -2.98 -4.90
N PHE A 207 19.41 -3.87 -4.32
CA PHE A 207 18.08 -3.53 -3.82
C PHE A 207 18.18 -3.05 -2.38
N HIS A 208 17.55 -1.91 -2.07
CA HIS A 208 17.63 -1.27 -0.76
C HIS A 208 16.23 -1.18 -0.15
N LEU A 209 16.12 -1.63 1.10
CA LEU A 209 14.86 -1.68 1.82
C LEU A 209 15.06 -1.10 3.22
N VAL A 210 14.44 0.06 3.47
CA VAL A 210 14.57 0.81 4.72
C VAL A 210 13.75 0.15 5.82
N ALA A 211 12.47 -0.10 5.56
CA ALA A 211 11.55 -0.67 6.54
C ALA A 211 10.62 -1.72 5.91
N LEU A 212 10.21 -2.69 6.73
CA LEU A 212 9.18 -3.66 6.39
C LEU A 212 8.18 -3.75 7.54
N GLU A 213 6.90 -3.61 7.20
CA GLU A 213 5.78 -3.87 8.09
C GLU A 213 4.86 -4.91 7.46
N CYS A 214 4.27 -5.78 8.28
CA CYS A 214 3.23 -6.67 7.81
C CYS A 214 2.16 -6.82 8.88
N MET A 215 0.91 -6.92 8.45
CA MET A 215 -0.25 -6.96 9.33
C MET A 215 -1.46 -7.59 8.65
N TYR A 216 -2.48 -7.86 9.45
CA TYR A 216 -3.83 -8.07 8.95
C TYR A 216 -4.59 -6.75 8.99
N THR A 217 -5.28 -6.39 7.93
CA THR A 217 -6.18 -5.23 7.91
C THR A 217 -7.62 -5.63 7.63
N HIS A 218 -8.55 -4.99 8.33
CA HIS A 218 -9.98 -5.04 8.04
C HIS A 218 -10.40 -3.98 7.02
N GLN A 219 -9.50 -3.06 6.67
CA GLN A 219 -9.80 -2.04 5.67
C GLN A 219 -10.13 -2.70 4.33
N PRO A 220 -11.29 -2.40 3.73
CA PRO A 220 -11.68 -2.99 2.47
C PRO A 220 -10.82 -2.43 1.35
N PHE A 221 -10.23 -3.31 0.55
CA PHE A 221 -9.49 -2.95 -0.65
C PHE A 221 -10.01 -3.72 -1.87
N THR A 222 -9.72 -3.21 -3.05
CA THR A 222 -10.07 -3.87 -4.31
C THR A 222 -8.80 -4.01 -5.13
N LEU A 223 -8.52 -5.25 -5.54
CA LEU A 223 -7.38 -5.56 -6.40
C LEU A 223 -7.89 -5.93 -7.79
N GLU A 224 -7.22 -5.40 -8.81
CA GLU A 224 -7.39 -5.84 -10.19
C GLU A 224 -6.01 -6.21 -10.74
N LYS A 225 -5.86 -7.44 -11.23
CA LYS A 225 -4.57 -7.98 -11.70
C LYS A 225 -3.43 -7.82 -10.67
N GLY A 226 -3.76 -7.94 -9.37
CA GLY A 226 -2.81 -7.80 -8.26
C GLY A 226 -2.45 -6.37 -7.87
N LEU A 227 -3.04 -5.36 -8.50
CA LEU A 227 -2.78 -3.95 -8.23
C LEU A 227 -3.97 -3.29 -7.52
N LEU A 228 -3.69 -2.35 -6.62
CA LEU A 228 -4.72 -1.63 -5.89
C LEU A 228 -5.53 -0.72 -6.81
N VAL A 229 -6.85 -0.79 -6.71
CA VAL A 229 -7.78 0.19 -7.26
C VAL A 229 -8.00 1.27 -6.19
N PRO A 230 -7.37 2.44 -6.30
CA PRO A 230 -7.49 3.48 -5.28
C PRO A 230 -8.90 4.07 -5.26
N ARG A 231 -9.36 4.44 -4.06
CA ARG A 231 -10.62 5.18 -3.84
C ARG A 231 -10.38 6.68 -3.56
N GLU A 232 -9.23 6.99 -2.99
CA GLU A 232 -8.81 8.33 -2.60
C GLU A 232 -7.61 8.77 -3.45
N ASN A 233 -7.37 10.08 -3.51
CA ASN A 233 -6.28 10.66 -4.31
C ASN A 233 -4.91 10.12 -3.85
N VAL A 234 -4.25 9.35 -4.72
CA VAL A 234 -2.89 8.83 -4.50
C VAL A 234 -1.81 9.74 -5.08
N ALA A 235 -2.18 10.74 -5.89
CA ALA A 235 -1.26 11.75 -6.40
C ALA A 235 -1.12 12.92 -5.40
N THR A 236 -0.58 12.64 -4.22
CA THR A 236 -0.31 13.63 -3.17
C THR A 236 1.10 13.49 -2.63
N VAL A 237 1.63 14.55 -2.01
CA VAL A 237 2.93 14.50 -1.32
C VAL A 237 2.91 13.44 -0.19
N GLN A 238 1.81 13.35 0.54
CA GLN A 238 1.62 12.35 1.61
C GLN A 238 1.54 10.92 1.05
N GLY A 239 0.99 10.74 -0.16
CA GLY A 239 1.00 9.49 -0.91
C GLY A 239 2.34 9.18 -1.59
N CYS A 240 3.41 9.92 -1.23
CA CYS A 240 4.75 9.79 -1.78
C CYS A 240 4.83 9.97 -3.31
N ALA A 241 3.84 10.64 -3.92
CA ALA A 241 3.91 11.03 -5.31
C ALA A 241 4.85 12.23 -5.49
N SER A 242 5.49 12.30 -6.65
CA SER A 242 6.42 13.40 -6.99
C SER A 242 6.29 13.80 -8.45
N VAL A 243 6.63 15.06 -8.75
CA VAL A 243 6.77 15.55 -10.13
C VAL A 243 8.23 15.37 -10.54
N ILE A 244 8.47 14.53 -11.54
CA ILE A 244 9.83 14.19 -12.03
C ILE A 244 10.20 14.94 -13.31
N GLU A 245 9.20 15.44 -14.06
CA GLU A 245 9.38 16.38 -15.17
C GLU A 245 8.34 17.50 -15.08
N GLY A 246 8.73 18.70 -15.53
CA GLY A 246 7.95 19.92 -15.38
C GLY A 246 8.68 20.93 -14.47
N VAL A 247 8.30 22.20 -14.60
CA VAL A 247 8.92 23.31 -13.87
C VAL A 247 7.87 23.95 -12.97
N SER A 248 8.23 24.22 -11.73
CA SER A 248 7.41 25.00 -10.80
C SER A 248 8.33 25.87 -9.95
N ARG A 249 7.86 27.08 -9.60
CA ARG A 249 8.53 27.93 -8.61
C ARG A 249 8.22 27.50 -7.18
N SER A 250 7.05 26.89 -6.98
CA SER A 250 6.60 26.38 -5.69
C SER A 250 6.82 24.87 -5.60
N ARG A 251 7.51 24.44 -4.55
CA ARG A 251 7.73 23.01 -4.30
C ARG A 251 6.37 22.29 -4.24
N ASN A 252 6.25 21.19 -4.99
CA ASN A 252 5.07 20.34 -5.02
C ASN A 252 3.76 21.03 -5.43
N ALA A 253 3.80 22.17 -6.14
CA ALA A 253 2.60 22.93 -6.53
C ALA A 253 1.46 22.06 -7.07
N LEU A 254 1.78 21.15 -8.00
CA LEU A 254 0.80 20.27 -8.62
C LEU A 254 0.10 19.27 -7.68
N LEU A 255 0.75 18.91 -6.56
CA LEU A 255 0.38 17.77 -5.71
C LEU A 255 0.14 18.17 -4.23
N ASN A 256 0.15 19.47 -3.92
CA ASN A 256 0.02 19.99 -2.55
C ASN A 256 -1.44 20.17 -2.11
N GLY A 257 -2.41 20.03 -3.03
CA GLY A 257 -3.85 20.19 -2.77
C GLY A 257 -4.34 21.64 -2.78
N ASP A 258 -3.47 22.62 -3.05
CA ASP A 258 -3.88 24.02 -3.17
C ASP A 258 -4.50 24.27 -4.55
N THR A 259 -5.78 24.65 -4.54
CA THR A 259 -6.57 24.91 -5.74
C THR A 259 -7.09 26.33 -5.78
N SER A 260 -6.56 27.23 -4.94
CA SER A 260 -7.07 28.60 -4.79
C SER A 260 -5.97 29.66 -4.72
N HIS A 261 -4.77 29.31 -4.28
CA HIS A 261 -3.66 30.27 -4.18
C HIS A 261 -2.63 30.03 -5.29
N TYR A 262 -2.96 30.52 -6.49
CA TYR A 262 -2.06 30.57 -7.62
C TYR A 262 -2.22 31.90 -8.37
N ASP A 263 -1.11 32.39 -8.87
CA ASP A 263 -1.01 33.65 -9.59
C ASP A 263 0.07 33.57 -10.66
N TRP A 264 0.29 34.67 -11.38
CA TRP A 264 1.16 34.66 -12.55
C TRP A 264 2.61 34.29 -12.21
N ASP A 265 2.98 34.33 -10.93
CA ASP A 265 4.32 34.02 -10.43
C ASP A 265 4.42 32.59 -9.87
N SER A 266 3.36 32.05 -9.27
CA SER A 266 3.43 30.81 -8.48
C SER A 266 2.13 29.99 -8.44
N GLY A 267 2.22 28.76 -7.90
CA GLY A 267 1.05 27.90 -7.66
C GLY A 267 0.65 26.99 -8.82
N TYR A 268 1.55 26.77 -9.80
CA TYR A 268 1.33 25.81 -10.88
C TYR A 268 2.64 25.13 -11.30
N THR A 269 2.50 23.98 -11.95
CA THR A 269 3.58 23.33 -12.69
C THR A 269 3.37 23.54 -14.18
N CYS A 270 4.44 23.77 -14.94
CA CYS A 270 4.37 24.04 -16.36
C CYS A 270 5.44 23.30 -17.17
N HIS A 271 5.26 23.28 -18.49
CA HIS A 271 6.29 22.89 -19.45
C HIS A 271 6.11 23.70 -20.75
N GLN A 272 7.18 23.82 -21.54
CA GLN A 272 7.12 24.47 -22.85
C GLN A 272 6.42 23.55 -23.87
N LEU A 273 5.54 24.13 -24.69
CA LEU A 273 4.87 23.41 -25.76
C LEU A 273 5.89 22.91 -26.79
N GLY A 274 5.72 21.66 -27.26
CA GLY A 274 6.58 21.04 -28.27
C GLY A 274 7.95 20.52 -27.78
N SER A 275 8.34 20.79 -26.53
CA SER A 275 9.67 20.40 -26.01
C SER A 275 9.65 19.76 -24.61
N GLY A 276 8.49 19.50 -24.01
CA GLY A 276 8.44 18.92 -22.67
C GLY A 276 7.08 18.33 -22.31
N ALA A 277 6.99 17.90 -21.06
CA ALA A 277 5.78 17.38 -20.44
C ALA A 277 5.80 17.67 -18.94
N ILE A 278 4.67 17.42 -18.28
CA ILE A 278 4.62 17.24 -16.83
C ILE A 278 4.55 15.73 -16.57
N VAL A 279 5.51 15.17 -15.84
CA VAL A 279 5.51 13.74 -15.49
C VAL A 279 5.43 13.58 -13.98
N ILE A 280 4.40 12.87 -13.55
CA ILE A 280 4.13 12.53 -12.15
C ILE A 280 4.52 11.07 -11.95
N GLN A 281 5.30 10.80 -10.92
CA GLN A 281 5.58 9.45 -10.42
C GLN A 281 4.76 9.21 -9.16
N LEU A 282 3.94 8.16 -9.16
CA LEU A 282 3.29 7.61 -7.98
C LEU A 282 4.26 6.69 -7.23
N ALA A 283 4.02 6.46 -5.94
CA ALA A 283 4.88 5.62 -5.11
C ALA A 283 4.94 4.15 -5.63
N GLN A 284 3.80 3.63 -6.08
CA GLN A 284 3.61 2.26 -6.55
C GLN A 284 2.65 2.24 -7.74
N PRO A 285 2.55 1.14 -8.50
CA PRO A 285 1.55 1.02 -9.55
C PRO A 285 0.13 0.88 -8.98
N TYR A 286 -0.79 1.64 -9.54
CA TYR A 286 -2.23 1.58 -9.23
C TYR A 286 -3.05 1.29 -10.48
N MET A 287 -4.26 0.76 -10.30
CA MET A 287 -5.23 0.60 -11.39
C MET A 287 -6.17 1.80 -11.47
N LEU A 288 -5.82 2.76 -12.32
CA LEU A 288 -6.50 4.04 -12.47
C LEU A 288 -7.55 3.99 -13.58
N SER A 289 -8.68 4.67 -13.39
CA SER A 289 -9.73 4.82 -14.42
C SER A 289 -10.26 6.26 -14.51
N SER A 290 -9.77 7.15 -13.66
CA SER A 290 -10.11 8.56 -13.66
C SER A 290 -8.97 9.39 -13.12
N MET A 291 -8.98 10.67 -13.46
CA MET A 291 -8.12 11.70 -12.89
C MET A 291 -8.76 13.06 -13.09
N ARG A 292 -8.34 14.06 -12.33
CA ARG A 292 -8.82 15.42 -12.46
C ARG A 292 -7.63 16.37 -12.44
N LEU A 293 -7.68 17.39 -13.28
CA LEU A 293 -6.67 18.44 -13.29
C LEU A 293 -7.32 19.82 -13.32
N LEU A 294 -6.68 20.78 -12.65
CA LEU A 294 -7.04 22.19 -12.73
C LEU A 294 -6.07 22.87 -13.69
N LEU A 295 -6.55 23.23 -14.87
CA LEU A 295 -5.80 24.10 -15.76
C LEU A 295 -5.80 25.52 -15.20
N TRP A 296 -4.75 26.27 -15.49
CA TRP A 296 -4.72 27.70 -15.19
C TRP A 296 -5.95 28.41 -15.76
N ASP A 297 -6.65 29.16 -14.92
CA ASP A 297 -7.92 29.79 -15.26
C ASP A 297 -8.08 31.21 -14.68
N CYS A 298 -6.99 31.89 -14.28
CA CYS A 298 -7.04 33.29 -13.86
C CYS A 298 -7.34 34.26 -15.02
N ASP A 299 -7.38 33.78 -16.27
CA ASP A 299 -7.77 34.55 -17.45
C ASP A 299 -8.52 33.69 -18.48
N GLU A 300 -8.78 34.27 -19.65
CA GLU A 300 -9.62 33.66 -20.68
C GLU A 300 -8.92 32.60 -21.56
N ARG A 301 -7.69 32.18 -21.23
CA ARG A 301 -6.95 31.23 -22.06
C ARG A 301 -7.56 29.82 -22.02
N SER A 302 -7.33 29.08 -23.10
CA SER A 302 -7.65 27.65 -23.19
C SER A 302 -6.44 26.84 -23.61
N TYR A 303 -6.46 25.56 -23.25
CA TYR A 303 -5.41 24.60 -23.51
C TYR A 303 -5.92 23.40 -24.30
N SER A 304 -5.03 22.74 -25.03
CA SER A 304 -5.26 21.42 -25.62
C SER A 304 -4.13 20.49 -25.15
N TYR A 305 -4.41 19.24 -24.83
CA TYR A 305 -3.43 18.32 -24.25
C TYR A 305 -3.80 16.86 -24.47
N TYR A 306 -2.90 15.95 -24.14
CA TYR A 306 -3.20 14.52 -23.98
C TYR A 306 -2.55 13.98 -22.72
N VAL A 307 -3.01 12.81 -22.26
CA VAL A 307 -2.46 12.13 -21.08
C VAL A 307 -2.06 10.71 -21.42
N GLU A 308 -0.87 10.32 -20.97
CA GLU A 308 -0.32 8.97 -21.10
C GLU A 308 -0.02 8.36 -19.72
N LEU A 309 -0.14 7.04 -19.65
CA LEU A 309 0.21 6.25 -18.46
C LEU A 309 1.34 5.28 -18.76
N SER A 310 2.16 5.00 -17.75
CA SER A 310 3.22 4.00 -17.83
C SER A 310 3.47 3.36 -16.45
N THR A 311 4.03 2.15 -16.43
CA THR A 311 4.56 1.52 -15.21
C THR A 311 6.08 1.50 -15.17
N ASP A 312 6.77 1.78 -16.29
CA ASP A 312 8.20 1.55 -16.47
C ASP A 312 8.96 2.71 -17.15
N GLN A 313 8.25 3.79 -17.50
CA GLN A 313 8.74 4.95 -18.28
C GLN A 313 9.21 4.63 -19.71
N GLN A 314 9.11 3.38 -20.16
CA GLN A 314 9.49 2.96 -21.50
C GLN A 314 8.25 2.81 -22.39
N HIS A 315 7.22 2.15 -21.88
CA HIS A 315 5.97 1.90 -22.58
C HIS A 315 4.90 2.86 -22.07
N TRP A 316 4.36 3.68 -22.99
CA TRP A 316 3.36 4.70 -22.69
C TRP A 316 2.07 4.41 -23.44
N VAL A 317 0.95 4.48 -22.73
CA VAL A 317 -0.40 4.30 -23.29
C VAL A 317 -1.14 5.63 -23.18
N ARG A 318 -1.54 6.21 -24.32
CA ARG A 318 -2.41 7.39 -24.34
C ARG A 318 -3.82 6.99 -23.92
N VAL A 319 -4.28 7.54 -22.79
CA VAL A 319 -5.60 7.24 -22.22
C VAL A 319 -6.62 8.36 -22.43
N VAL A 320 -6.15 9.58 -22.71
CA VAL A 320 -6.98 10.75 -22.99
C VAL A 320 -6.34 11.56 -24.10
N ASP A 321 -7.14 12.00 -25.07
CA ASP A 321 -6.72 12.89 -26.16
C ASP A 321 -7.67 14.08 -26.29
N CYS A 322 -7.23 15.23 -25.77
CA CYS A 322 -7.90 16.53 -25.88
C CYS A 322 -7.14 17.47 -26.82
N THR A 323 -6.37 16.96 -27.78
CA THR A 323 -5.52 17.77 -28.69
C THR A 323 -6.33 18.69 -29.62
N LYS A 324 -7.62 18.42 -29.77
CA LYS A 324 -8.56 19.19 -30.61
C LYS A 324 -9.67 19.86 -29.79
N VAL A 325 -9.52 19.93 -28.47
CA VAL A 325 -10.53 20.45 -27.55
C VAL A 325 -9.95 21.64 -26.80
N ALA A 326 -10.68 22.77 -26.81
CA ALA A 326 -10.33 23.94 -26.02
C ALA A 326 -10.76 23.73 -24.56
N CYS A 327 -9.84 23.23 -23.73
CA CYS A 327 -10.04 22.95 -22.31
C CYS A 327 -9.70 24.17 -21.43
N ARG A 328 -10.45 24.37 -20.34
CA ARG A 328 -10.29 25.51 -19.41
C ARG A 328 -10.69 25.11 -17.99
N SER A 329 -9.98 25.60 -16.98
CA SER A 329 -10.26 25.27 -15.57
C SER A 329 -10.27 23.75 -15.33
N TRP A 330 -11.10 23.27 -14.41
CA TRP A 330 -11.22 21.87 -14.03
C TRP A 330 -11.59 20.95 -15.19
N GLN A 331 -10.76 19.94 -15.42
CA GLN A 331 -11.02 18.83 -16.33
C GLN A 331 -11.16 17.54 -15.54
N THR A 332 -12.31 16.88 -15.63
CA THR A 332 -12.51 15.52 -15.09
C THR A 332 -12.39 14.52 -16.23
N LEU A 333 -11.45 13.59 -16.09
CA LEU A 333 -11.10 12.63 -17.11
C LEU A 333 -11.47 11.23 -16.66
N THR A 334 -12.08 10.47 -17.56
CA THR A 334 -12.44 9.06 -17.36
C THR A 334 -11.96 8.25 -18.56
N PHE A 335 -11.42 7.07 -18.31
CA PHE A 335 -10.85 6.19 -19.32
C PHE A 335 -10.92 4.73 -18.85
N ASP A 336 -10.72 3.80 -19.78
CA ASP A 336 -10.64 2.37 -19.43
C ASP A 336 -9.54 2.13 -18.42
N ARG A 337 -9.80 1.29 -17.42
CA ARG A 337 -8.88 1.12 -16.30
C ARG A 337 -7.52 0.59 -16.78
N GLN A 338 -6.44 1.28 -16.42
CA GLN A 338 -5.07 0.93 -16.79
C GLN A 338 -4.13 0.99 -15.58
N PRO A 339 -3.08 0.14 -15.54
CA PRO A 339 -2.03 0.23 -14.54
C PRO A 339 -1.15 1.47 -14.78
N ALA A 340 -0.79 2.18 -13.71
CA ALA A 340 0.10 3.33 -13.79
C ALA A 340 0.96 3.50 -12.54
N SER A 341 2.27 3.62 -12.74
CA SER A 341 3.21 4.25 -11.79
C SER A 341 3.55 5.67 -12.21
N PHE A 342 3.38 6.01 -13.49
CA PHE A 342 3.68 7.31 -14.06
C PHE A 342 2.49 7.85 -14.85
N ILE A 343 2.30 9.17 -14.75
CA ILE A 343 1.32 9.92 -15.52
C ILE A 343 2.07 11.03 -16.23
N ARG A 344 1.94 11.09 -17.56
CA ARG A 344 2.51 12.16 -18.38
C ARG A 344 1.40 13.01 -18.97
N ILE A 345 1.44 14.31 -18.70
CA ILE A 345 0.53 15.31 -19.25
C ILE A 345 1.30 16.13 -20.26
N VAL A 346 0.85 16.15 -21.52
CA VAL A 346 1.51 16.87 -22.60
C VAL A 346 0.56 17.92 -23.16
N GLY A 347 0.86 19.18 -22.86
CA GLY A 347 0.26 20.33 -23.50
C GLY A 347 0.66 20.44 -24.96
N THR A 348 -0.32 20.69 -25.82
CA THR A 348 -0.15 20.84 -27.27
C THR A 348 -0.60 22.21 -27.78
N GLN A 349 -1.45 22.91 -27.02
CA GLN A 349 -1.87 24.26 -27.35
C GLN A 349 -2.11 25.06 -26.06
N ASN A 350 -1.85 26.36 -26.14
CA ASN A 350 -2.32 27.38 -25.21
C ASN A 350 -2.60 28.65 -26.05
N THR A 351 -3.77 29.27 -25.87
CA THR A 351 -4.18 30.44 -26.65
C THR A 351 -3.48 31.74 -26.26
N ALA A 352 -2.76 31.78 -25.12
CA ALA A 352 -2.10 32.98 -24.61
C ALA A 352 -0.58 33.01 -24.86
N ASN A 353 0.11 31.87 -24.80
CA ASN A 353 1.57 31.76 -24.97
C ASN A 353 2.01 30.32 -25.24
N GLU A 354 3.33 30.07 -25.32
CA GLU A 354 3.92 28.76 -25.65
C GLU A 354 4.19 27.86 -24.42
N VAL A 355 3.46 28.05 -23.32
CA VAL A 355 3.67 27.28 -22.07
C VAL A 355 2.36 26.64 -21.61
N PHE A 356 2.38 25.34 -21.32
CA PHE A 356 1.26 24.62 -20.71
C PHE A 356 1.31 24.76 -19.19
N HIS A 357 0.19 25.10 -18.54
CA HIS A 357 0.14 25.34 -17.09
C HIS A 357 -0.92 24.45 -16.45
N CYS A 358 -0.53 23.75 -15.38
CA CYS A 358 -1.41 22.89 -14.59
C CYS A 358 -1.23 23.25 -13.11
N VAL A 359 -2.32 23.66 -12.47
CA VAL A 359 -2.35 24.12 -11.07
C VAL A 359 -2.37 22.92 -10.13
N HIS A 360 -3.28 21.98 -10.36
CA HIS A 360 -3.50 20.82 -9.48
C HIS A 360 -3.74 19.56 -10.30
N PHE A 361 -3.32 18.42 -9.75
CA PHE A 361 -3.61 17.10 -10.29
C PHE A 361 -4.02 16.14 -9.19
N GLU A 362 -5.00 15.28 -9.48
CA GLU A 362 -5.41 14.19 -8.61
C GLU A 362 -5.78 12.94 -9.42
N CYS A 363 -5.45 11.77 -8.87
CA CYS A 363 -5.95 10.49 -9.38
C CYS A 363 -6.19 9.51 -8.23
N PRO A 364 -7.35 8.80 -8.19
CA PRO A 364 -8.50 8.98 -9.05
C PRO A 364 -9.15 10.36 -8.85
N ALA A 365 -9.99 10.78 -9.80
CA ALA A 365 -10.74 12.03 -9.69
C ALA A 365 -11.59 12.04 -8.41
N GLN A 366 -11.42 13.06 -7.56
CA GLN A 366 -12.22 13.31 -6.38
C GLN A 366 -13.36 14.24 -6.78
N VAL A 367 -14.40 13.67 -7.38
CA VAL A 367 -15.64 14.41 -7.64
C VAL A 367 -16.48 14.26 -6.38
N ASP A 368 -16.83 15.37 -5.74
CA ASP A 368 -17.74 15.37 -4.59
C ASP A 368 -18.93 14.47 -4.91
N MET A 369 -19.08 13.38 -4.16
CA MET A 369 -20.35 12.67 -4.12
C MET A 369 -21.35 13.69 -3.61
N VAL A 370 -22.15 14.23 -4.53
CA VAL A 370 -23.22 15.21 -4.29
C VAL A 370 -23.78 14.98 -2.89
N VAL A 371 -23.54 15.94 -1.99
CA VAL A 371 -24.30 16.04 -0.75
C VAL A 371 -25.75 15.97 -1.19
N LYS A 372 -26.44 14.86 -0.91
CA LYS A 372 -27.89 14.82 -1.01
C LYS A 372 -28.36 15.88 -0.03
N GLU A 373 -28.61 17.09 -0.51
CA GLU A 373 -29.35 18.10 0.22
C GLU A 373 -30.67 17.44 0.62
N GLY A 374 -30.72 16.99 1.87
CA GLY A 374 -31.95 16.55 2.49
C GLY A 374 -32.91 17.73 2.42
N ARG A 375 -34.05 17.50 1.76
CA ARG A 375 -35.18 18.43 1.77
C ARG A 375 -35.43 18.88 3.22
N PRO A 376 -35.63 20.18 3.50
CA PRO A 376 -36.06 20.60 4.82
C PRO A 376 -37.48 20.08 5.04
N GLY A 377 -37.63 19.11 5.95
CA GLY A 377 -38.92 18.70 6.52
C GLY A 377 -39.41 19.76 7.50
N PRO A 378 -40.74 19.94 7.66
CA PRO A 378 -41.32 21.07 8.35
C PRO A 378 -41.24 20.94 9.88
N ASP A 379 -41.03 22.09 10.52
CA ASP A 379 -41.37 22.48 11.89
C ASP A 379 -41.18 21.48 13.02
N GLN A 380 -40.23 21.80 13.92
CA GLN A 380 -40.41 21.59 15.36
C GLN A 380 -39.67 22.64 16.20
N LEU A 381 -40.45 23.64 16.61
CA LEU A 381 -40.52 24.31 17.92
C LEU A 381 -39.22 24.59 18.70
N LYS A 382 -38.88 25.89 18.79
CA LYS A 382 -38.04 26.49 19.84
C LYS A 382 -38.71 26.37 21.22
N PRO A 383 -37.93 26.28 22.30
CA PRO A 383 -38.28 26.88 23.57
C PRO A 383 -37.40 28.09 23.88
N GLU A 384 -38.05 29.22 24.17
CA GLU A 384 -37.43 30.43 24.70
C GLU A 384 -37.14 30.30 26.21
N CYS A 385 -35.94 30.77 26.54
CA CYS A 385 -35.46 31.47 27.75
C CYS A 385 -36.38 31.71 28.95
N SER A 386 -35.82 31.55 30.16
CA SER A 386 -36.06 32.48 31.27
C SER A 386 -34.89 32.54 32.26
N SER A 387 -34.22 33.72 32.31
CA SER A 387 -33.75 34.50 33.50
C SER A 387 -32.86 33.82 34.57
N GLN A 388 -31.80 34.41 35.15
CA GLN A 388 -31.67 35.77 35.70
C GLN A 388 -30.22 36.06 36.18
N ASN A 389 -29.77 37.34 36.06
CA ASN A 389 -28.87 38.16 36.92
C ASN A 389 -27.47 37.62 37.35
N SER A 390 -26.38 38.40 37.41
CA SER A 390 -26.23 39.82 37.78
C SER A 390 -24.83 40.39 37.45
N ASN A 391 -24.80 41.72 37.22
CA ASN A 391 -23.74 42.72 37.51
C ASN A 391 -22.38 42.60 36.78
N SER A 392 -22.06 43.45 35.81
CA SER A 392 -21.69 44.89 35.88
C SER A 392 -20.34 45.17 36.56
N GLN A 393 -19.30 45.50 35.77
CA GLN A 393 -18.65 46.82 35.80
C GLN A 393 -17.54 46.95 34.73
N SER A 394 -17.52 48.13 34.13
CA SER A 394 -16.64 48.66 33.09
C SER A 394 -15.29 49.15 33.64
N LEU A 395 -14.23 49.20 32.81
CA LEU A 395 -13.62 50.43 32.27
C LEU A 395 -12.21 50.19 31.66
N MET A 396 -12.13 50.53 30.37
CA MET A 396 -11.09 51.29 29.62
C MET A 396 -9.58 51.17 29.91
N SER A 397 -8.89 50.79 28.82
CA SER A 397 -7.83 51.53 28.07
C SER A 397 -6.60 52.12 28.80
N GLN A 398 -5.40 51.71 28.37
CA GLN A 398 -4.45 52.48 27.54
C GLN A 398 -3.00 51.94 27.64
N LYS A 399 -2.30 51.93 26.50
CA LYS A 399 -0.84 51.76 26.36
C LYS A 399 -0.09 52.91 27.06
N PRO A 400 1.21 52.72 27.38
CA PRO A 400 2.19 53.59 26.72
C PRO A 400 3.53 52.94 26.31
N SER A 401 4.19 53.72 25.47
CA SER A 401 5.49 53.66 24.79
C SER A 401 6.75 53.36 25.63
N MET A 402 7.70 52.70 24.97
CA MET A 402 9.13 52.61 25.33
C MET A 402 9.94 53.76 24.74
N SER A 403 11.01 54.20 25.44
CA SER A 403 12.36 54.62 24.99
C SER A 403 13.24 54.95 26.24
N PRO A 404 14.58 55.15 26.18
CA PRO A 404 15.64 54.17 26.53
C PRO A 404 16.57 54.71 27.66
N PRO A 405 17.71 54.06 28.01
CA PRO A 405 19.04 54.33 27.38
C PRO A 405 19.95 53.06 27.35
N ILE A 406 21.14 52.92 26.76
CA ILE A 406 22.25 53.75 26.23
C ILE A 406 22.76 53.07 24.95
#